data_AF-A0A350XB40-F1
#
_entry.id   AF-A0A350XB40-F1
#
_cell.length_a   1.000
_cell.length_b   1.000
_cell.length_c   1.000
_cell.angle_alpha   90.00
_cell.angle_beta   90.00
_cell.angle_gamma   90.00
#
_symmetry.space_group_name_H-M   'P 1'
#
loop_
_entity.id
_entity.type
_entity.pdbx_description
1 polymer ?
#
loop_
_entity_poly.entity_id
_entity_poly.type
_entity_poly.pdbx_seq_one_letter_code
_entity_poly.pdbx_strand_id
1 'polypeptide(L)'
;MLPHQNGFVSITEDGQLLVSANSIAEVKIAIKELKLKKKEYALIKREISQQQKQIRADYTDRVRQRGSKFRGGGSIGSFVRTIQTINRDAERRLLAEQLAPLEQKKNVVEAIINAIDRAILQAERYIIENS
;
A
#
# COMPACT_ATOMS: atom_id res chain seq x y z
N MET A 1 -17.62 -31.90 -6.05
CA MET A 1 -17.40 -30.45 -5.81
C MET A 1 -16.16 -30.06 -6.58
N LEU A 2 -16.32 -29.34 -7.69
CA LEU A 2 -15.22 -29.00 -8.59
C LEU A 2 -14.54 -27.71 -8.11
N PRO A 3 -13.20 -27.63 -8.10
CA PRO A 3 -12.49 -26.40 -7.84
C PRO A 3 -12.75 -25.44 -9.02
N HIS A 4 -13.25 -24.23 -8.74
CA HIS A 4 -13.43 -23.19 -9.74
C HIS A 4 -12.06 -22.74 -10.28
N GLN A 5 -11.59 -23.37 -11.36
CA GLN A 5 -10.52 -22.88 -12.26
C GLN A 5 -11.09 -22.06 -13.44
N ASN A 6 -12.29 -21.46 -13.29
CA ASN A 6 -12.95 -20.68 -14.34
C ASN A 6 -12.83 -19.17 -14.08
N GLY A 7 -11.61 -18.67 -13.87
CA GLY A 7 -11.36 -17.24 -13.91
C GLY A 7 -10.79 -16.88 -15.29
N PHE A 8 -11.37 -15.88 -15.96
CA PHE A 8 -10.79 -15.35 -17.20
C PHE A 8 -9.61 -14.40 -16.91
N VAL A 9 -9.38 -14.11 -15.64
CA VAL A 9 -8.36 -13.19 -15.13
C VAL A 9 -7.48 -13.91 -14.11
N SER A 10 -6.18 -13.95 -14.35
CA SER A 10 -5.19 -14.38 -13.36
C SER A 10 -4.19 -13.27 -13.07
N ILE A 11 -3.94 -12.99 -11.79
CA ILE A 11 -2.91 -12.08 -11.34
C ILE A 11 -1.79 -12.94 -10.74
N THR A 12 -0.61 -12.89 -11.36
CA THR A 12 0.60 -13.57 -10.88
C THR A 12 1.12 -12.92 -9.59
N GLU A 13 1.96 -13.64 -8.84
CA GLU A 13 2.60 -13.11 -7.61
C GLU A 13 3.44 -11.86 -7.89
N ASP A 14 3.97 -11.75 -9.11
CA ASP A 14 4.73 -10.59 -9.59
C ASP A 14 3.83 -9.39 -10.00
N GLY A 15 2.51 -9.52 -9.83
CA GLY A 15 1.54 -8.49 -10.19
C GLY A 15 1.24 -8.38 -11.69
N GLN A 16 1.73 -9.32 -12.51
CA GLN A 16 1.34 -9.38 -13.92
C GLN A 16 -0.07 -9.94 -14.05
N LEU A 17 -0.87 -9.27 -14.87
CA LEU A 17 -2.27 -9.58 -15.07
C LEU A 17 -2.46 -10.20 -16.46
N LEU A 18 -3.03 -11.41 -16.49
CA LEU A 18 -3.36 -12.14 -17.70
C LEU A 18 -4.89 -12.21 -17.83
N VAL A 19 -5.39 -11.77 -18.98
CA VAL A 19 -6.81 -11.91 -19.35
C VAL A 19 -6.89 -12.87 -20.53
N SER A 20 -7.56 -14.01 -20.35
CA SER A 20 -7.80 -14.99 -21.41
C SER A 20 -9.27 -14.95 -21.76
N ALA A 21 -9.67 -14.21 -22.80
CA ALA A 21 -11.05 -14.14 -23.25
C ALA A 21 -11.11 -14.10 -24.78
N ASN A 22 -11.89 -15.00 -25.38
CA ASN A 22 -11.96 -15.20 -26.84
C ASN A 22 -13.29 -14.74 -27.45
N SER A 23 -14.29 -14.42 -26.62
CA SER A 23 -15.59 -13.92 -27.08
C SER A 23 -16.00 -12.65 -26.34
N ILE A 24 -16.85 -11.82 -26.97
CA ILE A 24 -17.37 -10.58 -26.36
C ILE A 24 -18.09 -10.87 -25.03
N ALA A 25 -18.77 -12.00 -24.93
CA ALA A 25 -19.43 -12.44 -23.70
C ALA A 25 -18.42 -12.74 -22.59
N GLU A 26 -17.33 -13.45 -22.90
CA GLU A 26 -16.23 -13.74 -21.97
C GLU A 26 -15.52 -12.45 -21.54
N VAL A 27 -15.26 -11.52 -22.47
CA VAL A 27 -14.61 -10.24 -22.14
C VAL A 27 -15.47 -9.42 -21.17
N LYS A 28 -16.81 -9.42 -21.34
CA LYS A 28 -17.72 -8.76 -20.39
C LYS A 28 -17.70 -9.40 -19.00
N ILE A 29 -17.53 -10.73 -18.91
CA ILE A 29 -17.37 -11.44 -17.63
C ILE A 29 -16.01 -11.09 -17.01
N ALA A 30 -14.93 -11.12 -17.80
CA ALA A 30 -13.60 -10.75 -17.35
C ALA A 30 -13.53 -9.32 -16.80
N ILE A 31 -14.21 -8.36 -17.44
CA ILE A 31 -14.31 -6.98 -16.91
C ILE A 31 -14.99 -6.95 -15.54
N LYS A 32 -16.03 -7.76 -15.31
CA LYS A 32 -16.69 -7.83 -14.00
C LYS A 32 -15.76 -8.42 -12.94
N GLU A 33 -15.00 -9.47 -13.29
CA GLU A 33 -13.98 -10.06 -12.42
C GLU A 33 -12.87 -9.05 -12.07
N LEU A 34 -12.36 -8.31 -13.07
CA LEU A 34 -11.39 -7.23 -12.87
C LEU A 34 -11.91 -6.15 -11.93
N LYS A 35 -13.17 -5.72 -12.11
CA LYS A 35 -13.82 -4.74 -11.22
C LYS A 35 -13.96 -5.25 -9.79
N LEU A 36 -14.23 -6.54 -9.60
CA LEU A 36 -14.28 -7.15 -8.27
C LEU A 36 -12.88 -7.19 -7.64
N LYS A 37 -11.87 -7.66 -8.36
CA LYS A 37 -10.47 -7.67 -7.91
C LYS A 37 -9.96 -6.27 -7.56
N LYS A 38 -10.30 -5.26 -8.36
CA LYS A 38 -9.98 -3.87 -8.04
C LYS A 38 -10.50 -3.46 -6.66
N LYS A 39 -11.74 -3.84 -6.32
CA LYS A 39 -12.33 -3.54 -5.01
C LYS A 39 -11.59 -4.25 -3.88
N GLU A 40 -11.20 -5.51 -4.07
CA GLU A 40 -10.38 -6.25 -3.09
C GLU A 40 -9.06 -5.51 -2.82
N TYR A 41 -8.31 -5.15 -3.86
CA TYR A 41 -7.05 -4.41 -3.71
C TYR A 41 -7.25 -3.00 -3.14
N ALA A 42 -8.37 -2.33 -3.45
CA ALA A 42 -8.70 -1.04 -2.85
C ALA A 42 -8.93 -1.14 -1.33
N LEU A 43 -9.53 -2.23 -0.85
CA LEU A 43 -9.67 -2.50 0.59
C LEU A 43 -8.30 -2.71 1.24
N ILE A 44 -7.42 -3.50 0.61
CA ILE A 44 -6.05 -3.71 1.10
C ILE A 44 -5.28 -2.38 1.18
N LYS A 45 -5.37 -1.53 0.13
CA LYS A 45 -4.75 -0.19 0.14
C LYS A 45 -5.25 0.67 1.30
N ARG A 46 -6.56 0.61 1.59
CA ARG A 46 -7.18 1.34 2.68
C ARG A 46 -6.69 0.85 4.04
N GLU A 47 -6.59 -0.46 4.23
CA GLU A 47 -6.09 -1.06 5.46
C GLU A 47 -4.63 -0.65 5.72
N ILE A 48 -3.75 -0.76 4.72
CA ILE A 48 -2.35 -0.31 4.82
C ILE A 48 -2.28 1.17 5.18
N SER A 49 -3.12 2.01 4.56
CA SER A 49 -3.15 3.44 4.86
C SER A 49 -3.62 3.73 6.30
N GLN A 50 -4.55 2.92 6.83
CA GLN A 50 -4.97 3.00 8.22
C GLN A 50 -3.86 2.58 9.18
N GLN A 51 -3.13 1.50 8.88
CA GLN A 51 -1.97 1.06 9.66
C GLN A 51 -0.89 2.15 9.71
N GLN A 52 -0.54 2.75 8.56
CA GLN A 52 0.41 3.87 8.50
C GLN A 52 -0.08 5.06 9.34
N LYS A 53 -1.38 5.37 9.28
CA LYS A 53 -1.98 6.46 10.07
C LYS A 53 -1.88 6.18 11.57
N GLN A 54 -2.14 4.94 12.01
CA GLN A 54 -2.02 4.55 13.40
C GLN A 54 -0.58 4.70 13.91
N ILE A 55 0.40 4.15 13.17
CA ILE A 55 1.82 4.25 13.54
C ILE A 55 2.26 5.73 13.69
N ARG A 56 1.82 6.59 12.78
CA ARG A 56 2.11 8.04 12.84
C ARG A 56 1.41 8.71 14.02
N ALA A 57 0.18 8.31 14.35
CA ALA A 57 -0.54 8.81 15.52
C ALA A 57 0.18 8.41 16.81
N ASP A 58 0.53 7.13 16.96
CA ASP A 58 1.25 6.62 18.14
C ASP A 58 2.62 7.28 18.33
N TYR A 59 3.34 7.57 17.24
CA TYR A 59 4.57 8.35 17.31
C TYR A 59 4.30 9.80 17.73
N THR A 60 3.26 10.43 17.17
CA THR A 60 2.90 11.82 17.50
C THR A 60 2.52 11.96 18.97
N ASP A 61 1.75 11.03 19.51
CA ASP A 61 1.34 11.04 20.91
C ASP A 61 2.54 10.85 21.84
N ARG A 62 3.44 9.91 21.52
CA ARG A 62 4.72 9.75 22.24
C ARG A 62 5.56 11.02 22.22
N VAL A 63 5.68 11.69 21.07
CA VAL A 63 6.44 12.95 20.96
C VAL A 63 5.78 14.08 21.74
N ARG A 64 4.45 14.17 21.74
CA ARG A 64 3.69 15.20 22.48
C ARG A 64 3.82 15.06 24.00
N GLN A 65 3.89 13.82 24.50
CA GLN A 65 4.08 13.54 25.93
C GLN A 65 5.51 13.78 26.41
N ARG A 66 6.48 13.99 25.50
CA ARG A 66 7.88 14.26 25.88
C ARG A 66 8.07 15.69 26.38
N GLY A 67 8.73 15.81 27.53
CA GLY A 67 9.18 17.10 28.06
C GLY A 67 10.17 17.83 27.15
N SER A 68 10.31 19.14 27.38
CA SER A 68 11.29 19.98 26.67
C SER A 68 12.73 19.47 26.84
N LYS A 69 13.61 19.71 25.85
CA LYS A 69 15.04 19.37 25.99
C LYS A 69 15.63 20.16 27.15
N PHE A 70 16.61 19.57 27.82
CA PHE A 70 17.33 20.23 28.90
C PHE A 70 17.99 21.52 28.37
N ARG A 71 17.75 22.65 29.04
CA ARG A 71 18.23 24.00 28.63
C ARG A 71 19.49 24.48 29.37
N GLY A 72 20.00 23.74 30.35
CA GLY A 72 21.15 24.18 31.17
C GLY A 72 22.47 24.27 30.40
N GLY A 73 23.33 25.23 30.80
CA GLY A 73 24.66 25.45 30.27
C GLY A 73 25.74 24.56 30.91
N GLY A 74 26.91 24.46 30.26
CA GLY A 74 28.07 23.70 30.74
C GLY A 74 28.25 22.31 30.11
N SER A 75 29.36 21.65 30.45
CA SER A 75 29.77 20.33 29.92
C SER A 75 28.75 19.22 30.22
N ILE A 76 28.18 19.22 31.42
CA ILE A 76 27.14 18.25 31.84
C ILE A 76 25.84 18.46 31.04
N GLY A 77 25.42 19.72 30.86
CA GLY A 77 24.25 20.06 30.03
C GLY A 77 24.45 19.71 28.55
N SER A 78 25.68 19.78 28.05
CA SER A 78 26.04 19.32 26.70
C SER A 78 25.87 17.79 26.54
N PHE A 79 26.36 17.03 27.52
CA PHE A 79 26.24 15.56 27.52
C PHE A 79 24.78 15.10 27.53
N VAL A 80 23.96 15.64 28.46
CA VAL A 80 22.53 15.28 28.55
C VAL A 80 21.79 15.61 27.26
N ARG A 81 22.07 16.76 26.62
CA ARG A 81 21.45 17.12 25.33
C ARG A 81 21.89 16.20 24.19
N THR A 82 23.12 15.72 24.21
CA THR A 82 23.65 14.78 23.21
C THR A 82 22.89 13.46 23.28
N ILE A 83 22.75 12.88 24.48
CA ILE A 83 21.96 11.66 24.70
C ILE A 83 20.49 11.86 24.30
N GLN A 84 19.87 12.98 24.72
CA GLN A 84 18.49 13.31 24.32
C GLN A 84 18.32 13.45 22.80
N THR A 85 19.36 13.87 22.08
CA THR A 85 19.34 14.01 20.62
C THR A 85 19.48 12.65 19.95
N ILE A 86 20.44 11.83 20.38
CA ILE A 86 20.63 10.46 19.89
C ILE A 86 19.34 9.64 20.06
N ASN A 87 18.69 9.72 21.23
CA ASN A 87 17.43 8.99 21.46
C ASN A 87 16.32 9.46 20.51
N ARG A 88 16.18 10.78 20.30
CA ARG A 88 15.17 11.32 19.38
C ARG A 88 15.43 10.94 17.93
N ASP A 89 16.69 10.90 17.52
CA ASP A 89 17.07 10.49 16.16
C ASP A 89 16.86 8.98 15.95
N ALA A 90 17.17 8.16 16.95
CA ALA A 90 16.86 6.72 16.94
C ALA A 90 15.35 6.46 16.81
N GLU A 91 14.51 7.21 17.53
CA GLU A 91 13.05 7.09 17.45
C GLU A 91 12.48 7.50 16.08
N ARG A 92 13.08 8.51 15.44
CA ARG A 92 12.72 8.88 14.05
C ARG A 92 13.10 7.79 13.06
N ARG A 93 14.28 7.17 13.24
CA ARG A 93 14.71 6.04 12.41
C ARG A 93 13.78 4.84 12.57
N LEU A 94 13.43 4.48 13.81
CA LEU A 94 12.45 3.43 14.09
C LEU A 94 11.10 3.69 13.42
N LEU A 95 10.62 4.94 13.44
CA LEU A 95 9.39 5.30 12.72
C LEU A 95 9.53 5.06 11.20
N ALA A 96 10.65 5.48 10.61
CA ALA A 96 10.89 5.27 9.18
C ALA A 96 10.97 3.78 8.83
N GLU A 97 11.67 2.98 9.65
CA GLU A 97 11.78 1.53 9.50
C GLU A 97 10.40 0.83 9.60
N GLN A 98 9.51 1.30 10.47
CA GLN A 98 8.15 0.77 10.59
C GLN A 98 7.26 1.14 9.39
N LEU A 99 7.45 2.33 8.81
CA LEU A 99 6.64 2.81 7.69
C LEU A 99 7.11 2.27 6.33
N ALA A 100 8.42 2.06 6.15
CA ALA A 100 9.03 1.59 4.91
C ALA A 100 8.38 0.33 4.30
N PRO A 101 8.17 -0.79 5.05
CA PRO A 101 7.55 -1.98 4.47
C PRO A 101 6.08 -1.75 4.10
N LEU A 102 5.35 -0.90 4.85
CA LEU A 102 3.97 -0.56 4.52
C LEU A 102 3.88 0.31 3.27
N GLU A 103 4.84 1.20 3.07
CA GLU A 103 4.92 2.04 1.86
C GLU A 103 5.24 1.21 0.62
N GLN A 104 6.19 0.26 0.73
CA GLN A 104 6.47 -0.70 -0.34
C GLN A 104 5.23 -1.52 -0.70
N LYS A 105 4.54 -2.10 0.29
CA LYS A 105 3.30 -2.85 0.08
C LYS A 105 2.22 -2.00 -0.58
N LYS A 106 2.05 -0.76 -0.13
CA LYS A 106 1.08 0.19 -0.71
C LYS A 106 1.38 0.46 -2.18
N ASN A 107 2.65 0.66 -2.54
CA ASN A 107 3.07 0.91 -3.91
C ASN A 107 2.82 -0.30 -4.82
N VAL A 108 3.07 -1.52 -4.33
CA VAL A 108 2.75 -2.76 -5.07
C VAL A 108 1.23 -2.86 -5.31
N VAL A 109 0.41 -2.66 -4.28
CA VAL A 109 -1.05 -2.68 -4.40
C VAL A 109 -1.54 -1.62 -5.39
N GLU A 110 -0.95 -0.42 -5.36
CA GLU A 110 -1.28 0.66 -6.28
C GLU A 110 -0.89 0.33 -7.74
N ALA A 111 0.26 -0.31 -7.95
CA ALA A 111 0.66 -0.81 -9.26
C ALA A 111 -0.33 -1.85 -9.80
N ILE A 112 -0.80 -2.78 -8.96
CA ILE A 112 -1.79 -3.79 -9.34
C ILE A 112 -3.13 -3.13 -9.71
N ILE A 113 -3.61 -2.17 -8.91
CA ILE A 113 -4.84 -1.43 -9.23
C ILE A 113 -4.73 -0.74 -10.59
N ASN A 114 -3.59 -0.09 -10.86
CA ASN A 114 -3.35 0.57 -12.14
C ASN A 114 -3.28 -0.42 -13.31
N ALA A 115 -2.69 -1.61 -13.11
CA ALA A 115 -2.66 -2.67 -14.11
C ALA A 115 -4.08 -3.19 -14.42
N ILE A 116 -4.92 -3.36 -13.39
CA ILE A 116 -6.33 -3.72 -13.55
C ILE A 116 -7.07 -2.67 -14.37
N ASP A 117 -6.88 -1.38 -14.08
CA ASP A 117 -7.54 -0.30 -14.83
C ASP A 117 -7.14 -0.28 -16.31
N ARG A 118 -5.85 -0.51 -16.60
CA ARG A 118 -5.38 -0.64 -18.00
C ARG A 118 -6.01 -1.85 -18.70
N ALA A 119 -6.11 -2.98 -18.01
CA ALA A 119 -6.72 -4.19 -18.57
C ALA A 119 -8.21 -4.02 -18.85
N ILE A 120 -8.95 -3.34 -17.97
CA ILE A 120 -10.35 -2.99 -18.20
C ILE A 120 -10.48 -2.12 -19.45
N LEU A 121 -9.65 -1.08 -19.60
CA LEU A 121 -9.69 -0.21 -20.78
C LEU A 121 -9.39 -0.96 -22.08
N GLN A 122 -8.40 -1.87 -22.06
CA GLN A 122 -8.08 -2.72 -23.22
C GLN A 122 -9.25 -3.66 -23.56
N ALA A 123 -9.87 -4.26 -22.55
CA ALA A 123 -11.02 -5.13 -22.73
C ALA A 123 -12.25 -4.36 -23.27
N GLU A 124 -12.51 -3.15 -22.76
CA GLU A 124 -13.60 -2.29 -23.25
C GLU A 124 -13.35 -1.86 -24.70
N ARG A 125 -12.10 -1.54 -25.06
CA ARG A 125 -11.72 -1.23 -26.44
C ARG A 125 -11.96 -2.40 -27.38
N TYR A 126 -11.56 -3.61 -26.99
CA TYR A 126 -11.80 -4.83 -27.78
C TYR A 126 -13.29 -5.05 -28.06
N ILE A 127 -14.15 -4.79 -27.07
CA ILE A 127 -15.61 -4.89 -27.24
C ILE A 127 -16.08 -3.89 -28.30
N ILE A 128 -15.60 -2.64 -28.27
CA ILE A 128 -16.01 -1.60 -29.24
C ILE A 128 -15.55 -1.97 -30.66
N GLU A 129 -14.33 -2.48 -30.82
CA GLU A 129 -13.76 -2.83 -32.14
C GLU A 129 -14.42 -4.06 -32.79
N ASN A 130 -15.09 -4.92 -32.00
CA ASN A 130 -15.72 -6.16 -32.46
C ASN A 130 -17.26 -6.14 -32.30
N SER A 131 -17.86 -4.98 -31.98
CA SER A 131 -19.32 -4.82 -31.81
C SER A 131 -20.02 -4.31 -33.06
#